data_AF-A0A8B9HGL6-F1
#
_entry.id   AF-A0A8B9HGL6-F1
#
_cell.length_a   1.000
_cell.length_b   1.000
_cell.length_c   1.000
_cell.angle_alpha   90.00
_cell.angle_beta   90.00
_cell.angle_gamma   90.00
#
_symmetry.space_group_name_H-M   'P 1'
#
loop_
_entity.id
_entity.type
_entity.pdbx_description
1 polymer ?
#
loop_
_entity_poly.entity_id
_entity_poly.type
_entity_poly.pdbx_seq_one_letter_code
_entity_poly.pdbx_strand_id
1 'polypeptide(L)'
;MAPGLWAVAAAALLLLLAGPVGASQGDKEPVYRDCVKQCSRTNCTGARLRGFQSTQPPYMALTGWTCRDDCRYQCMWTTVGLYQAEGYRVPQFHGKWPFARFLCFEEPASALASLLNGLACLLMLLRYRSSVPRQSPMYHTITAFSLVSLNAWFWSTVFHTRDTYLTEKMDYFCASAVILYSIYLCCVRTLGLRRPGVSSMVGVLLILAFTSHVSYLTFVSFDYGYNMAANATIGMINLLWWLGWCWQNRRTLPYWWKCGVVVVLLHGLALLELLDFPPLFWVLDAHAVWHLSTVPVHFLFYRYPMLSNHPNSGWKSQGRVSQDTISRYITYINTYITIM
;
A
#
# COMPACT_ATOMS: atom_id res chain seq x y z
N MET A 1 5.92 29.27 20.57
CA MET A 1 4.61 29.16 19.88
C MET A 1 4.45 27.72 19.43
N ALA A 2 3.46 27.00 19.97
CA ALA A 2 3.38 25.54 19.89
C ALA A 2 3.04 25.08 18.44
N PRO A 3 3.94 24.33 17.76
CA PRO A 3 3.69 23.82 16.41
C PRO A 3 2.51 22.84 16.31
N GLY A 4 2.01 22.32 17.44
CA GLY A 4 0.97 21.30 17.49
C GLY A 4 -0.46 21.81 17.29
N LEU A 5 -0.76 23.09 17.58
CA LEU A 5 -2.13 23.61 17.47
C LEU A 5 -2.63 23.66 16.03
N TRP A 6 -1.77 23.97 15.07
CA TRP A 6 -2.11 24.01 13.65
C TRP A 6 -2.34 22.62 13.07
N ALA A 7 -1.58 21.61 13.53
CA ALA A 7 -1.76 20.22 13.10
C ALA A 7 -3.08 19.63 13.63
N VAL A 8 -3.43 19.94 14.89
CA VAL A 8 -4.72 19.52 15.49
C VAL A 8 -5.89 20.24 14.81
N ALA A 9 -5.77 21.53 14.50
CA ALA A 9 -6.80 22.28 13.78
C ALA A 9 -6.98 21.77 12.33
N ALA A 10 -5.89 21.42 11.64
CA ALA A 10 -5.95 20.86 10.29
C ALA A 10 -6.56 19.44 10.29
N ALA A 11 -6.21 18.59 11.25
CA ALA A 11 -6.80 17.27 11.41
C ALA A 11 -8.29 17.34 11.79
N ALA A 12 -8.67 18.28 12.67
CA ALA A 12 -10.07 18.54 13.02
C ALA A 12 -10.88 19.07 11.82
N LEU A 13 -10.28 19.94 10.99
CA LEU A 13 -10.90 20.43 9.76
C LEU A 13 -11.12 19.29 8.74
N LEU A 14 -10.16 18.38 8.60
CA LEU A 14 -10.29 17.18 7.74
C LEU A 14 -11.39 16.23 8.24
N LEU A 15 -11.53 16.05 9.55
CA LEU A 15 -12.60 15.23 10.15
C LEU A 15 -13.99 15.86 9.99
N LEU A 16 -14.08 17.20 10.03
CA LEU A 16 -15.34 17.93 9.81
C LEU A 16 -15.80 17.94 8.34
N LEU A 17 -14.92 17.59 7.40
CA LEU A 17 -15.22 17.46 5.98
C LEU A 17 -15.65 16.05 5.56
N ALA A 18 -15.64 15.08 6.48
CA ALA A 18 -16.11 13.72 6.22
C ALA A 18 -17.65 13.70 6.17
N GLY A 19 -18.20 13.89 4.97
CA GLY A 19 -19.62 13.73 4.71
C GLY A 19 -20.11 12.28 4.87
N PRO A 20 -21.42 12.04 4.93
CA PRO A 20 -21.98 10.70 5.02
C PRO A 20 -21.55 9.84 3.81
N VAL A 21 -21.02 8.65 4.08
CA VAL A 21 -20.66 7.66 3.06
C VAL A 21 -21.94 7.09 2.45
N GLY A 22 -22.36 7.66 1.32
CA GLY A 22 -23.46 7.12 0.53
C GLY A 22 -23.01 5.89 -0.26
N ALA A 23 -23.91 4.91 -0.44
CA ALA A 23 -23.68 3.86 -1.43
C ALA A 23 -23.43 4.48 -2.82
N SER A 24 -22.50 3.89 -3.58
CA SER A 24 -22.10 4.40 -4.89
C SER A 24 -23.31 4.53 -5.82
N GLN A 25 -23.30 5.55 -6.69
CA GLN A 25 -24.45 5.83 -7.56
C GLN A 25 -24.77 4.63 -8.48
N GLY A 26 -23.75 3.93 -8.99
CA GLY A 26 -23.93 2.74 -9.81
C GLY A 26 -24.67 1.61 -9.10
N ASP A 27 -24.56 1.50 -7.78
CA ASP A 27 -25.29 0.48 -7.00
C ASP A 27 -26.78 0.79 -6.86
N LYS A 28 -27.16 2.05 -7.06
CA LYS A 28 -28.55 2.51 -7.01
C LYS A 28 -29.25 2.38 -8.36
N GLU A 29 -28.49 2.27 -9.45
CA GLU A 29 -29.03 2.19 -10.80
C GLU A 29 -29.98 1.00 -10.97
N PRO A 30 -31.25 1.24 -11.37
CA PRO A 30 -32.22 0.17 -11.57
C PRO A 30 -31.74 -0.88 -12.57
N VAL A 31 -31.14 -0.43 -13.67
CA VAL A 31 -30.60 -1.29 -14.73
C VAL A 31 -29.57 -2.27 -14.17
N TYR A 32 -28.63 -1.78 -13.37
CA TYR A 32 -27.61 -2.60 -12.73
C TYR A 32 -28.24 -3.61 -11.77
N ARG A 33 -29.10 -3.15 -10.87
CA ARG A 33 -29.72 -3.99 -9.83
C ARG A 33 -30.59 -5.10 -10.40
N ASP A 34 -31.41 -4.77 -11.40
CA ASP A 34 -32.30 -5.73 -12.04
C ASP A 34 -31.51 -6.74 -12.87
N CYS A 35 -30.47 -6.30 -13.58
CA CYS A 35 -29.56 -7.20 -14.28
C CYS A 35 -28.90 -8.19 -13.31
N VAL A 36 -28.32 -7.73 -12.20
CA VAL A 36 -27.65 -8.61 -11.23
C VAL A 36 -28.63 -9.61 -10.62
N LYS A 37 -29.83 -9.13 -10.25
CA LYS A 37 -30.89 -9.98 -9.69
C LYS A 37 -31.32 -11.07 -10.68
N GLN A 38 -31.52 -10.70 -11.95
CA GLN A 38 -31.92 -11.64 -12.99
C GLN A 38 -30.79 -12.63 -13.29
N CYS A 39 -29.57 -12.14 -13.55
CA CYS A 39 -28.40 -12.99 -13.82
C CYS A 39 -28.16 -14.00 -12.69
N SER A 40 -28.20 -13.55 -11.43
CA SER A 40 -27.96 -14.42 -10.27
C SER A 40 -29.03 -15.50 -10.16
N ARG A 41 -30.31 -15.16 -10.36
CA ARG A 41 -31.41 -16.13 -10.29
C ARG A 41 -31.31 -17.17 -11.40
N THR A 42 -31.02 -16.71 -12.62
CA THR A 42 -31.02 -17.55 -13.82
C THR A 42 -29.78 -18.42 -13.93
N ASN A 43 -28.59 -17.91 -13.62
CA ASN A 43 -27.32 -18.60 -13.88
C ASN A 43 -26.68 -19.20 -12.63
N CYS A 44 -26.92 -18.63 -11.45
CA CYS A 44 -26.24 -19.04 -10.22
C CYS A 44 -27.07 -19.98 -9.35
N THR A 45 -27.99 -20.75 -9.95
CA THR A 45 -28.79 -21.76 -9.24
C THR A 45 -28.85 -23.10 -10.01
N GLY A 46 -29.11 -24.18 -9.28
CA GLY A 46 -29.40 -25.51 -9.84
C GLY A 46 -28.31 -26.07 -10.77
N ALA A 47 -28.72 -26.58 -11.94
CA ALA A 47 -27.81 -27.19 -12.91
C ALA A 47 -26.85 -26.17 -13.55
N ARG A 48 -27.28 -24.90 -13.71
CA ARG A 48 -26.44 -23.85 -14.31
C ARG A 48 -25.29 -23.45 -13.40
N LEU A 49 -25.52 -23.39 -12.08
CA LEU A 49 -24.43 -23.17 -11.12
C LEU A 49 -23.39 -24.28 -11.17
N ARG A 50 -23.83 -25.55 -11.25
CA ARG A 50 -22.90 -26.68 -11.41
C ARG A 50 -22.12 -26.61 -12.71
N GLY A 51 -22.79 -26.23 -13.81
CA GLY A 51 -22.14 -25.99 -15.10
C GLY A 51 -21.09 -24.87 -15.05
N PHE A 52 -21.41 -23.76 -14.37
CA PHE A 52 -20.44 -22.69 -14.10
C PHE A 52 -19.24 -23.24 -13.32
N GLN A 53 -19.46 -23.92 -12.20
CA GLN A 53 -18.39 -24.47 -11.38
C GLN A 53 -17.51 -25.49 -12.13
N SER A 54 -18.10 -26.29 -13.02
CA SER A 54 -17.34 -27.26 -13.82
C SER A 54 -16.52 -26.63 -14.95
N THR A 55 -16.92 -25.44 -15.42
CA THR A 55 -16.25 -24.73 -16.53
C THR A 55 -15.40 -23.56 -16.06
N GLN A 56 -15.51 -23.17 -14.79
CA GLN A 56 -14.77 -22.07 -14.21
C GLN A 56 -13.26 -22.36 -14.28
N PRO A 57 -12.45 -21.43 -14.82
CA PRO A 57 -11.01 -21.61 -14.86
C PRO A 57 -10.41 -21.82 -13.45
N PRO A 58 -9.46 -22.76 -13.27
CA PRO A 58 -8.93 -23.09 -11.94
C PRO A 58 -8.35 -21.89 -11.18
N TYR A 59 -7.73 -20.93 -11.88
CA TYR A 59 -7.19 -19.72 -11.27
C TYR A 59 -8.28 -18.81 -10.67
N MET A 60 -9.48 -18.77 -11.27
CA MET A 60 -10.61 -18.00 -10.74
C MET A 60 -11.23 -18.71 -9.54
N ALA A 61 -11.32 -20.05 -9.58
CA ALA A 61 -11.78 -20.84 -8.46
C ALA A 61 -10.83 -20.72 -7.25
N LEU A 62 -9.52 -20.79 -7.48
CA LEU A 62 -8.50 -20.64 -6.44
C LEU A 62 -8.53 -19.25 -5.78
N THR A 63 -8.83 -18.20 -6.55
CA THR A 63 -8.97 -16.84 -6.05
C THR A 63 -10.38 -16.51 -5.55
N GLY A 64 -11.27 -17.51 -5.45
CA GLY A 64 -12.57 -17.36 -4.81
C GLY A 64 -13.59 -16.51 -5.58
N TRP A 65 -13.49 -16.45 -6.92
CA TRP A 65 -14.53 -15.84 -7.74
C TRP A 65 -15.78 -16.72 -7.76
N THR A 66 -16.95 -16.10 -7.61
CA THR A 66 -18.23 -16.80 -7.64
C THR A 66 -19.04 -16.43 -8.88
N CYS A 67 -20.04 -17.26 -9.22
CA CYS A 67 -21.00 -16.94 -10.28
C CYS A 67 -21.68 -15.57 -10.06
N ARG A 68 -21.92 -15.21 -8.80
CA ARG A 68 -22.54 -13.92 -8.46
C ARG A 68 -21.60 -12.75 -8.72
N ASP A 69 -20.30 -12.92 -8.51
CA ASP A 69 -19.29 -11.89 -8.83
C ASP A 69 -19.20 -11.67 -10.34
N ASP A 70 -19.29 -12.74 -11.14
CA ASP A 70 -19.37 -12.61 -12.60
C ASP A 70 -20.66 -11.92 -13.04
N CYS A 71 -21.81 -12.22 -12.43
CA CYS A 71 -23.04 -11.49 -12.71
C CYS A 71 -22.90 -9.99 -12.36
N ARG A 72 -22.30 -9.64 -11.22
CA ARG A 72 -22.02 -8.24 -10.85
C ARG A 72 -21.14 -7.56 -11.87
N TYR A 73 -20.04 -8.20 -12.26
CA TYR A 73 -19.10 -7.67 -13.24
C TYR A 73 -19.76 -7.44 -14.61
N GLN A 74 -20.46 -8.43 -15.15
CA GLN A 74 -21.11 -8.32 -16.46
C GLN A 74 -22.19 -7.23 -16.46
N CYS A 75 -23.02 -7.17 -15.41
CA CYS A 75 -24.06 -6.16 -15.30
C CYS A 75 -23.51 -4.75 -15.07
N MET A 76 -22.39 -4.62 -14.35
CA MET A 76 -21.66 -3.36 -14.25
C MET A 76 -21.25 -2.88 -15.64
N TRP A 77 -20.59 -3.73 -16.44
CA TRP A 77 -20.17 -3.38 -17.80
C TRP A 77 -21.32 -3.09 -18.76
N THR A 78 -22.44 -3.80 -18.65
CA THR A 78 -23.66 -3.45 -19.39
C THR A 78 -24.14 -2.03 -19.05
N THR A 79 -24.14 -1.69 -17.75
CA THR A 79 -24.55 -0.36 -17.29
C THR A 79 -23.57 0.72 -17.75
N VAL A 80 -22.26 0.47 -17.65
CA VAL A 80 -21.20 1.35 -18.17
C VAL A 80 -21.40 1.61 -19.67
N GLY A 81 -21.67 0.58 -20.46
CA GLY A 81 -21.92 0.71 -21.90
C GLY A 81 -23.09 1.62 -22.24
N LEU A 82 -24.18 1.57 -21.46
CA LEU A 82 -25.33 2.46 -21.63
C LEU A 82 -24.96 3.91 -21.31
N TYR A 83 -24.25 4.16 -20.20
CA TYR A 83 -23.79 5.50 -19.84
C TYR A 83 -22.90 6.11 -20.92
N GLN A 84 -21.96 5.32 -21.47
CA GLN A 84 -21.09 5.77 -22.54
C GLN A 84 -21.87 6.06 -23.83
N ALA A 85 -22.84 5.22 -24.19
CA ALA A 85 -23.65 5.40 -25.39
C ALA A 85 -24.51 6.68 -25.30
N GLU A 86 -24.99 7.03 -24.11
CA GLU A 86 -25.80 8.23 -23.86
C GLU A 86 -24.96 9.48 -23.54
N GLY A 87 -23.63 9.35 -23.45
CA GLY A 87 -22.72 10.47 -23.16
C GLY A 87 -22.71 10.91 -21.69
N TYR A 88 -23.21 10.08 -20.77
CA TYR A 88 -23.18 10.36 -19.34
C TYR A 88 -21.84 9.98 -18.69
N ARG A 89 -21.54 10.61 -17.55
CA ARG A 89 -20.38 10.25 -16.73
C ARG A 89 -20.65 8.93 -16.02
N VAL A 90 -19.78 7.95 -16.24
CA VAL A 90 -19.85 6.64 -15.61
C VAL A 90 -19.78 6.79 -14.08
N PRO A 91 -20.66 6.12 -13.30
CA PRO A 91 -20.60 6.17 -11.85
C PRO A 91 -19.66 5.09 -11.27
N GLN A 92 -19.32 5.23 -10.00
CA GLN A 92 -18.69 4.17 -9.21
C GLN A 92 -19.72 3.07 -8.83
N PHE A 93 -19.23 1.85 -8.61
CA PHE A 93 -19.97 0.66 -8.17
C PHE A 93 -19.23 0.02 -6.98
N HIS A 94 -19.95 -0.38 -5.93
CA HIS A 94 -19.39 -0.95 -4.69
C HIS A 94 -18.20 -0.16 -4.11
N GLY A 95 -18.26 1.18 -4.17
CA GLY A 95 -17.20 2.06 -3.67
C GLY A 95 -16.02 2.27 -4.62
N LYS A 96 -16.04 1.72 -5.84
CA LYS A 96 -14.90 1.75 -6.77
C LYS A 96 -15.30 2.15 -8.18
N TRP A 97 -14.32 2.63 -8.95
CA TRP A 97 -14.50 2.78 -10.38
C TRP A 97 -14.54 1.41 -11.09
N PRO A 98 -15.21 1.29 -12.25
CA PRO A 98 -15.24 0.02 -12.99
C PRO A 98 -13.87 -0.29 -13.61
N PHE A 99 -13.33 -1.47 -13.29
CA PHE A 99 -12.07 -1.98 -13.84
C PHE A 99 -12.28 -3.14 -14.79
N ALA A 100 -11.51 -3.17 -15.87
CA ALA A 100 -11.44 -4.30 -16.78
C ALA A 100 -10.56 -5.37 -16.13
N ARG A 101 -11.19 -6.49 -15.77
CA ARG A 101 -10.47 -7.63 -15.16
C ARG A 101 -9.51 -8.24 -16.17
N PHE A 102 -8.36 -8.71 -15.67
CA PHE A 102 -7.41 -9.51 -16.44
C PHE A 102 -7.12 -10.81 -15.69
N LEU A 103 -7.46 -11.96 -16.27
CA LEU A 103 -7.38 -13.25 -15.59
C LEU A 103 -8.17 -13.24 -14.26
N CYS A 104 -7.52 -13.46 -13.12
CA CYS A 104 -8.12 -13.34 -11.79
C CYS A 104 -7.99 -11.95 -11.18
N PHE A 105 -7.23 -11.03 -11.78
CA PHE A 105 -6.94 -9.71 -11.22
C PHE A 105 -8.12 -8.78 -11.39
N GLU A 106 -8.60 -8.27 -10.27
CA GLU A 106 -9.66 -7.27 -10.19
C GLU A 106 -9.16 -5.89 -10.64
N GLU A 107 -7.99 -5.47 -10.16
CA GLU A 107 -7.31 -4.23 -10.49
C GLU A 107 -5.88 -4.52 -11.01
N PRO A 108 -5.71 -4.86 -12.30
CA PRO A 108 -4.45 -5.41 -12.80
C PRO A 108 -3.24 -4.48 -12.64
N ALA A 109 -3.42 -3.17 -12.86
CA ALA A 109 -2.32 -2.21 -12.71
C ALA A 109 -1.92 -2.01 -11.25
N SER A 110 -2.90 -1.84 -10.35
CA SER A 110 -2.65 -1.73 -8.91
C SER A 110 -1.94 -2.97 -8.39
N ALA A 111 -2.42 -4.18 -8.72
CA ALA A 111 -1.82 -5.45 -8.29
C ALA A 111 -0.36 -5.59 -8.76
N LEU A 112 -0.09 -5.28 -10.03
CA LEU A 112 1.27 -5.33 -10.57
C LEU A 112 2.17 -4.28 -9.89
N ALA A 113 1.68 -3.07 -9.71
CA ALA A 113 2.44 -2.00 -9.08
C ALA A 113 2.75 -2.30 -7.59
N SER A 114 1.81 -2.87 -6.85
CA SER A 114 2.03 -3.36 -5.48
C SER A 114 3.08 -4.48 -5.44
N LEU A 115 3.02 -5.44 -6.38
CA LEU A 115 4.00 -6.52 -6.48
C LEU A 115 5.41 -5.95 -6.74
N LEU A 116 5.53 -4.99 -7.66
CA LEU A 116 6.79 -4.33 -7.97
C LEU A 116 7.36 -3.56 -6.77
N ASN A 117 6.51 -2.92 -5.95
CA ASN A 117 6.95 -2.31 -4.69
C ASN A 117 7.46 -3.37 -3.71
N GLY A 118 6.74 -4.48 -3.55
CA GLY A 118 7.17 -5.62 -2.72
C GLY A 118 8.53 -6.17 -3.16
N LEU A 119 8.72 -6.39 -4.46
CA LEU A 119 9.99 -6.86 -5.03
C LEU A 119 11.11 -5.83 -4.82
N ALA A 120 10.86 -4.55 -5.07
CA ALA A 120 11.85 -3.49 -4.81
C ALA A 120 12.25 -3.45 -3.33
N CYS A 121 11.27 -3.56 -2.43
CA CYS A 121 11.52 -3.62 -0.99
C CYS A 121 12.37 -4.85 -0.62
N LEU A 122 12.07 -6.03 -1.18
CA LEU A 122 12.79 -7.27 -0.93
C LEU A 122 14.24 -7.18 -1.41
N LEU A 123 14.44 -6.75 -2.66
CA LEU A 123 15.77 -6.59 -3.24
C LEU A 123 16.63 -5.63 -2.41
N MET A 124 16.04 -4.51 -1.98
CA MET A 124 16.77 -3.55 -1.17
C MET A 124 17.00 -4.01 0.28
N LEU A 125 16.09 -4.80 0.87
CA LEU A 125 16.32 -5.46 2.16
C LEU A 125 17.47 -6.47 2.08
N LEU A 126 17.52 -7.30 1.04
CA LEU A 126 18.62 -8.25 0.83
C LEU A 126 19.94 -7.51 0.67
N ARG A 127 19.97 -6.44 -0.13
CA ARG A 127 21.14 -5.58 -0.26
C ARG A 127 21.55 -4.96 1.07
N TYR A 128 20.61 -4.43 1.84
CA TYR A 128 20.87 -3.86 3.15
C TYR A 128 21.53 -4.87 4.10
N ARG A 129 20.95 -6.07 4.22
CA ARG A 129 21.48 -7.14 5.09
C ARG A 129 22.87 -7.62 4.68
N SER A 130 23.20 -7.57 3.39
CA SER A 130 24.54 -7.91 2.89
C SER A 130 25.59 -6.82 3.12
N SER A 131 25.16 -5.55 3.15
CA SER A 131 26.06 -4.38 3.17
C SER A 131 26.27 -3.79 4.57
N VAL A 132 25.35 -4.04 5.50
CA VAL A 132 25.37 -3.43 6.83
C VAL A 132 25.60 -4.50 7.90
N PRO A 133 26.63 -4.36 8.75
CA PRO A 133 26.89 -5.30 9.83
C PRO A 133 25.71 -5.38 10.82
N ARG A 134 25.45 -6.58 11.34
CA ARG A 134 24.39 -6.83 12.34
C ARG A 134 24.56 -6.01 13.61
N GLN A 135 25.79 -5.61 13.93
CA GLN A 135 26.13 -4.78 15.10
C GLN A 135 25.74 -3.31 14.92
N SER A 136 25.35 -2.89 13.70
CA SER A 136 24.85 -1.53 13.47
C SER A 136 23.61 -1.29 14.34
N PRO A 137 23.54 -0.20 15.11
CA PRO A 137 22.42 0.07 16.01
C PRO A 137 21.04 0.09 15.34
N MET A 138 20.99 0.43 14.05
CA MET A 138 19.75 0.50 13.27
C MET A 138 19.44 -0.79 12.50
N TYR A 139 20.31 -1.81 12.56
CA TYR A 139 20.19 -3.04 11.76
C TYR A 139 18.82 -3.69 11.92
N HIS A 140 18.43 -3.95 13.16
CA HIS A 140 17.19 -4.64 13.49
C HIS A 140 15.95 -3.78 13.21
N THR A 141 15.99 -2.50 13.57
CA THR A 141 14.85 -1.58 13.36
C THR A 141 14.53 -1.41 11.87
N ILE A 142 15.56 -1.22 11.02
CA ILE A 142 15.34 -1.10 9.57
C ILE A 142 14.91 -2.44 8.99
N THR A 143 15.51 -3.54 9.42
CA THR A 143 15.10 -4.88 8.97
C THR A 143 13.63 -5.14 9.27
N ALA A 144 13.17 -4.84 10.48
CA ALA A 144 11.78 -5.01 10.88
C ALA A 144 10.84 -4.06 10.11
N PHE A 145 11.20 -2.79 9.91
CA PHE A 145 10.45 -1.88 9.03
C PHE A 145 10.27 -2.45 7.61
N SER A 146 11.35 -3.03 7.07
CA SER A 146 11.34 -3.64 5.73
C SER A 146 10.40 -4.85 5.67
N LEU A 147 10.39 -5.69 6.71
CA LEU A 147 9.51 -6.86 6.79
C LEU A 147 8.03 -6.45 6.93
N VAL A 148 7.74 -5.41 7.72
CA VAL A 148 6.38 -4.82 7.82
C VAL A 148 5.95 -4.26 6.46
N SER A 149 6.85 -3.56 5.76
CA SER A 149 6.59 -3.03 4.42
C SER A 149 6.34 -4.14 3.39
N LEU A 150 7.12 -5.22 3.43
CA LEU A 150 6.91 -6.39 2.57
C LEU A 150 5.56 -7.05 2.81
N ASN A 151 5.14 -7.17 4.07
CA ASN A 151 3.82 -7.70 4.42
C ASN A 151 2.70 -6.80 3.88
N ALA A 152 2.86 -5.47 3.98
CA ALA A 152 1.90 -4.52 3.42
C ALA A 152 1.78 -4.65 1.90
N TRP A 153 2.89 -4.67 1.17
CA TRP A 153 2.85 -4.82 -0.29
C TRP A 153 2.32 -6.18 -0.73
N PHE A 154 2.55 -7.24 0.06
CA PHE A 154 1.93 -8.54 -0.17
C PHE A 154 0.40 -8.44 -0.06
N TRP A 155 -0.14 -7.92 1.05
CA TRP A 155 -1.58 -7.80 1.22
C TRP A 155 -2.22 -6.84 0.21
N SER A 156 -1.52 -5.78 -0.18
CA SER A 156 -1.96 -4.88 -1.23
C SER A 156 -2.05 -5.58 -2.59
N THR A 157 -1.05 -6.40 -2.93
CA THR A 157 -1.08 -7.23 -4.15
C THR A 157 -2.26 -8.21 -4.12
N VAL A 158 -2.50 -8.85 -2.96
CA VAL A 158 -3.59 -9.81 -2.79
C VAL A 158 -4.96 -9.12 -2.90
N PHE A 159 -5.13 -7.95 -2.28
CA PHE A 159 -6.35 -7.15 -2.35
C PHE A 159 -6.68 -6.71 -3.78
N HIS A 160 -5.71 -6.14 -4.49
CA HIS A 160 -5.90 -5.71 -5.88
C HIS A 160 -6.05 -6.87 -6.86
N THR A 161 -5.57 -8.06 -6.49
CA THR A 161 -5.88 -9.28 -7.23
C THR A 161 -7.32 -9.70 -6.98
N ARG A 162 -7.75 -9.72 -5.72
CA ARG A 162 -9.08 -10.16 -5.33
C ARG A 162 -9.61 -9.34 -4.15
N ASP A 163 -10.67 -8.59 -4.42
CA ASP A 163 -11.34 -7.78 -3.41
C ASP A 163 -12.32 -8.63 -2.58
N THR A 164 -11.98 -8.82 -1.32
CA THR A 164 -12.84 -9.41 -0.31
C THR A 164 -12.73 -8.57 0.96
N TYR A 165 -13.73 -8.72 1.83
CA TYR A 165 -13.73 -8.05 3.13
C TYR A 165 -12.45 -8.31 3.96
N LEU A 166 -11.85 -9.50 3.83
CA LEU A 166 -10.60 -9.81 4.52
C LEU A 166 -9.41 -9.12 3.85
N THR A 167 -9.30 -9.19 2.53
CA THR A 167 -8.16 -8.66 1.79
C THR A 167 -8.12 -7.13 1.87
N GLU A 168 -9.28 -6.47 1.79
CA GLU A 168 -9.43 -5.03 2.00
C GLU A 168 -8.95 -4.59 3.40
N LYS A 169 -9.42 -5.29 4.44
CA LYS A 169 -8.99 -5.04 5.82
C LYS A 169 -7.49 -5.17 5.99
N MET A 170 -6.92 -6.25 5.45
CA MET A 170 -5.49 -6.52 5.61
C MET A 170 -4.64 -5.48 4.88
N ASP A 171 -5.05 -5.01 3.71
CA ASP A 171 -4.39 -3.91 3.01
C ASP A 171 -4.38 -2.64 3.87
N TYR A 172 -5.54 -2.21 4.38
CA TYR A 172 -5.66 -1.01 5.22
C TYR A 172 -4.84 -1.10 6.52
N PHE A 173 -4.93 -2.23 7.21
CA PHE A 173 -4.22 -2.43 8.47
C PHE A 173 -2.71 -2.49 8.25
N CYS A 174 -2.25 -3.14 7.19
CA CYS A 174 -0.82 -3.23 6.92
C CYS A 174 -0.25 -1.89 6.42
N ALA A 175 -1.00 -1.10 5.64
CA ALA A 175 -0.62 0.27 5.30
C ALA A 175 -0.46 1.14 6.57
N SER A 176 -1.42 1.05 7.49
CA SER A 176 -1.37 1.76 8.78
C SER A 176 -0.15 1.35 9.62
N ALA A 177 0.18 0.05 9.65
CA ALA A 177 1.34 -0.48 10.35
C ALA A 177 2.67 0.07 9.78
N VAL A 178 2.78 0.23 8.46
CA VAL A 178 3.97 0.81 7.82
C VAL A 178 4.18 2.26 8.25
N ILE A 179 3.13 3.09 8.25
CA ILE A 179 3.24 4.50 8.64
C ILE A 179 3.61 4.62 10.12
N LEU A 180 2.97 3.85 11.00
CA LEU A 180 3.29 3.83 12.43
C LEU A 180 4.71 3.34 12.70
N TYR A 181 5.17 2.31 11.98
CA TYR A 181 6.55 1.86 12.09
C TYR A 181 7.53 2.92 11.59
N SER A 182 7.21 3.68 10.54
CA SER A 182 8.03 4.82 10.08
C SER A 182 8.17 5.88 11.18
N ILE A 183 7.12 6.17 11.95
CA ILE A 183 7.20 7.06 13.12
C ILE A 183 8.14 6.48 14.17
N TYR A 184 8.00 5.20 14.49
CA TYR A 184 8.90 4.51 15.42
C TYR A 184 10.36 4.57 14.96
N LEU A 185 10.61 4.34 13.66
CA LEU A 185 11.94 4.44 13.06
C LEU A 185 12.52 5.86 13.23
N CYS A 186 11.73 6.90 12.97
CA CYS A 186 12.15 8.29 13.20
C CYS A 186 12.44 8.58 14.68
N CYS A 187 11.62 8.04 15.59
CA CYS A 187 11.83 8.14 17.03
C CYS A 187 13.17 7.52 17.45
N VAL A 188 13.46 6.29 17.01
CA VAL A 188 14.74 5.61 17.31
C VAL A 188 15.91 6.39 16.72
N ARG A 189 15.78 7.01 15.54
CA ARG A 189 16.82 7.89 14.99
C ARG A 189 17.02 9.20 15.76
N THR A 190 15.96 9.72 16.37
CA THR A 190 16.00 10.98 17.12
C THR A 190 16.53 10.77 18.55
N LEU A 191 16.09 9.68 19.20
CA LEU A 191 16.27 9.44 20.64
C LEU A 191 17.06 8.15 20.95
N GLY A 192 16.92 7.14 20.09
CA GLY A 192 17.13 5.71 20.38
C GLY A 192 18.58 5.23 20.53
N LEU A 193 19.58 6.09 20.36
CA LEU A 193 20.96 5.77 20.75
C LEU A 193 21.34 6.31 22.13
N ARG A 194 20.61 7.32 22.62
CA ARG A 194 20.91 8.01 23.88
C ARG A 194 19.91 7.65 24.98
N ARG A 195 18.66 7.34 24.63
CA ARG A 195 17.56 7.05 25.55
C ARG A 195 16.70 5.88 25.07
N PRO A 196 17.18 4.63 25.16
CA PRO A 196 16.47 3.45 24.66
C PRO A 196 15.10 3.25 25.34
N GLY A 197 14.99 3.49 26.65
CA GLY A 197 13.73 3.32 27.39
C GLY A 197 12.58 4.21 26.87
N VAL A 198 12.88 5.46 26.49
CA VAL A 198 11.89 6.38 25.91
C VAL A 198 11.44 5.88 24.53
N SER A 199 12.37 5.38 23.72
CA SER A 199 12.03 4.83 22.39
C SER A 199 11.14 3.60 22.52
N SER A 200 11.43 2.70 23.48
CA SER A 200 10.58 1.54 23.77
C SER A 200 9.17 1.94 24.21
N MET A 201 9.05 2.96 25.08
CA MET A 201 7.73 3.48 25.50
C MET A 201 6.92 4.02 24.32
N VAL A 202 7.55 4.78 23.42
CA VAL A 202 6.90 5.24 22.19
C VAL A 202 6.47 4.05 21.32
N GLY A 203 7.30 3.02 21.20
CA GLY A 203 6.94 1.78 20.49
C GLY A 203 5.69 1.11 21.07
N VAL A 204 5.60 0.98 22.39
CA VAL A 204 4.41 0.43 23.07
C VAL A 204 3.17 1.28 22.80
N LEU A 205 3.27 2.61 22.89
CA LEU A 205 2.16 3.52 22.60
C LEU A 205 1.67 3.38 21.15
N LEU A 206 2.58 3.25 20.18
CA LEU A 206 2.22 3.06 18.78
C LEU A 206 1.56 1.70 18.54
N ILE A 207 1.99 0.63 19.22
CA ILE A 207 1.34 -0.68 19.16
C ILE A 207 -0.08 -0.62 19.75
N LEU A 208 -0.26 0.08 20.89
CA LEU A 208 -1.58 0.28 21.49
C LEU A 208 -2.48 1.07 20.55
N ALA A 209 -1.99 2.17 19.97
CA ALA A 209 -2.73 2.97 18.99
C ALA A 209 -3.13 2.13 17.75
N PHE A 210 -2.21 1.34 17.21
CA PHE A 210 -2.50 0.42 16.11
C PHE A 210 -3.58 -0.60 16.47
N THR A 211 -3.44 -1.23 17.64
CA THR A 211 -4.39 -2.25 18.12
C THR A 211 -5.79 -1.64 18.33
N SER A 212 -5.87 -0.43 18.89
CA SER A 212 -7.13 0.29 19.03
C SER A 212 -7.75 0.63 17.67
N HIS A 213 -6.96 1.12 16.71
CA HIS A 213 -7.40 1.42 15.34
C HIS A 213 -7.99 0.19 14.64
N VAL A 214 -7.24 -0.92 14.66
CA VAL A 214 -7.68 -2.21 14.09
C VAL A 214 -8.93 -2.72 14.79
N SER A 215 -8.99 -2.63 16.12
CA SER A 215 -10.16 -3.09 16.90
C SER A 215 -11.41 -2.28 16.55
N TYR A 216 -11.29 -0.96 16.42
CA TYR A 216 -12.40 -0.10 16.02
C TYR A 216 -12.93 -0.47 14.62
N LEU A 217 -12.05 -0.54 13.62
CA LEU A 217 -12.42 -0.90 12.25
C LEU A 217 -12.93 -2.34 12.11
N THR A 218 -12.54 -3.24 13.03
CA THR A 218 -12.96 -4.64 12.99
C THR A 218 -14.30 -4.87 13.67
N PHE A 219 -14.52 -4.27 14.85
CA PHE A 219 -15.64 -4.62 15.73
C PHE A 219 -16.72 -3.53 15.83
N VAL A 220 -16.43 -2.29 15.45
CA VAL A 220 -17.40 -1.17 15.56
C VAL A 220 -17.96 -0.81 14.19
N SER A 221 -17.13 -0.25 13.33
CA SER A 221 -17.54 0.18 11.99
C SER A 221 -16.34 0.17 11.06
N PHE A 222 -16.43 -0.65 10.01
CA PHE A 222 -15.43 -0.65 8.95
C PHE A 222 -15.74 0.49 7.98
N ASP A 223 -15.13 1.65 8.23
CA ASP A 223 -15.35 2.89 7.49
C ASP A 223 -14.06 3.34 6.78
N TYR A 224 -14.11 3.38 5.46
CA TYR A 224 -12.98 3.78 4.62
C TYR A 224 -12.56 5.24 4.85
N GLY A 225 -13.52 6.16 4.99
CA GLY A 225 -13.26 7.58 5.21
C GLY A 225 -12.52 7.82 6.53
N TYR A 226 -12.92 7.13 7.61
CA TYR A 226 -12.21 7.12 8.88
C TYR A 226 -10.78 6.57 8.71
N ASN A 227 -10.62 5.42 8.04
CA ASN A 227 -9.30 4.84 7.82
C ASN A 227 -8.37 5.79 7.06
N MET A 228 -8.88 6.44 6.02
CA MET A 228 -8.15 7.44 5.25
C MET A 228 -7.80 8.66 6.09
N ALA A 229 -8.74 9.21 6.86
CA ALA A 229 -8.49 10.35 7.74
C ALA A 229 -7.43 10.02 8.82
N ALA A 230 -7.52 8.83 9.43
CA ALA A 230 -6.54 8.38 10.42
C ALA A 230 -5.15 8.24 9.81
N ASN A 231 -5.02 7.55 8.67
CA ASN A 231 -3.74 7.36 7.98
C ASN A 231 -3.15 8.68 7.44
N ALA A 232 -3.98 9.58 6.92
CA ALA A 232 -3.55 10.91 6.51
C ALA A 232 -3.01 11.73 7.70
N THR A 233 -3.69 11.66 8.86
CA THR A 233 -3.26 12.34 10.09
C THR A 233 -1.93 11.78 10.61
N ILE A 234 -1.82 10.46 10.73
CA ILE A 234 -0.58 9.79 11.17
C ILE A 234 0.55 10.06 10.15
N GLY A 235 0.25 10.03 8.86
CA GLY A 235 1.16 10.37 7.78
C GLY A 235 1.68 11.81 7.88
N MET A 236 0.83 12.78 8.22
CA MET A 236 1.25 14.17 8.45
C MET A 236 2.21 14.28 9.64
N ILE A 237 1.93 13.58 10.75
CA ILE A 237 2.83 13.51 11.91
C ILE A 237 4.18 12.92 11.49
N ASN A 238 4.16 11.83 10.73
CA ASN A 238 5.36 11.18 10.20
C ASN A 238 6.18 12.14 9.32
N LEU A 239 5.55 12.82 8.36
CA LEU A 239 6.17 13.82 7.50
C LEU A 239 6.85 14.92 8.30
N LEU A 240 6.12 15.58 9.20
CA LEU A 240 6.63 16.72 9.97
C LEU A 240 7.79 16.32 10.88
N TRP A 241 7.72 15.15 11.52
CA TRP A 241 8.81 14.66 12.36
C TRP A 241 10.06 14.36 11.52
N TRP A 242 9.94 13.63 10.43
CA TRP A 242 11.08 13.32 9.56
C TRP A 242 11.74 14.59 8.99
N LEU A 243 10.95 15.57 8.55
CA LEU A 243 11.47 16.86 8.08
C LEU A 243 12.16 17.63 9.20
N GLY A 244 11.57 17.64 10.41
CA GLY A 244 12.19 18.22 11.60
C GLY A 244 13.54 17.57 11.92
N TRP A 245 13.62 16.24 11.87
CA TRP A 245 14.87 15.49 12.07
C TRP A 245 15.90 15.83 10.99
N CYS A 246 15.51 15.88 9.71
CA CYS A 246 16.40 16.27 8.61
C CYS A 246 16.94 17.69 8.80
N TRP A 247 16.07 18.62 9.19
CA TRP A 247 16.44 20.02 9.41
C TRP A 247 17.41 20.19 10.58
N GLN A 248 17.19 19.51 11.70
CA GLN A 248 18.08 19.54 12.87
C GLN A 248 19.47 18.99 12.54
N ASN A 249 19.53 17.96 11.71
CA ASN A 249 20.78 17.31 11.32
C ASN A 249 21.44 17.90 10.06
N ARG A 250 20.91 19.01 9.52
CA ARG A 250 21.41 19.59 8.25
C ARG A 250 22.86 20.06 8.28
N ARG A 251 23.35 20.42 9.47
CA ARG A 251 24.73 20.88 9.70
C ARG A 251 25.69 19.74 10.02
N THR A 252 25.19 18.59 10.45
CA THR A 252 25.99 17.46 10.94
C THR A 252 26.06 16.33 9.93
N LEU A 253 24.99 16.06 9.19
CA LEU A 253 24.89 14.94 8.24
C LEU A 253 24.82 15.46 6.80
N PRO A 254 25.81 15.18 5.93
CA PRO A 254 25.83 15.69 4.55
C PRO A 254 24.70 15.14 3.66
N TYR A 255 24.04 14.05 4.10
CA TYR A 255 22.96 13.38 3.39
C TYR A 255 21.55 13.72 3.90
N TRP A 256 21.41 14.73 4.77
CA TRP A 256 20.11 15.17 5.32
C TRP A 256 19.08 15.47 4.23
N TRP A 257 19.49 16.13 3.14
CA TRP A 257 18.60 16.55 2.05
C TRP A 257 18.06 15.35 1.26
N LYS A 258 18.85 14.27 1.15
CA LYS A 258 18.41 13.03 0.48
C LYS A 258 17.31 12.33 1.27
N CYS A 259 17.42 12.35 2.60
CA CYS A 259 16.36 11.88 3.50
C CYS A 259 15.11 12.73 3.35
N GLY A 260 15.26 14.06 3.37
CA GLY A 260 14.16 14.99 3.11
C GLY A 260 13.46 14.73 1.77
N VAL A 261 14.22 14.54 0.68
CA VAL A 261 13.66 14.22 -0.64
C VAL A 261 12.86 12.92 -0.62
N VAL A 262 13.37 11.84 -0.02
CA VAL A 262 12.63 10.57 0.06
C VAL A 262 11.33 10.74 0.84
N VAL A 263 11.36 11.46 1.97
CA VAL A 263 10.18 11.71 2.81
C VAL A 263 9.15 12.55 2.06
N VAL A 264 9.58 13.62 1.38
CA VAL A 264 8.71 14.47 0.57
C VAL A 264 8.12 13.68 -0.61
N LEU A 265 8.92 12.84 -1.27
CA LEU A 265 8.43 11.98 -2.35
C LEU A 265 7.38 10.99 -1.85
N LEU A 266 7.63 10.27 -0.75
CA LEU A 266 6.66 9.29 -0.22
C LEU A 266 5.31 9.94 0.10
N HIS A 267 5.30 11.08 0.80
CA HIS A 267 4.04 11.74 1.16
C HIS A 267 3.42 12.51 0.00
N GLY A 268 4.23 13.13 -0.86
CA GLY A 268 3.75 13.82 -2.05
C GLY A 268 3.10 12.88 -3.06
N LEU A 269 3.68 11.69 -3.26
CA LEU A 269 3.09 10.66 -4.11
C LEU A 269 1.82 10.07 -3.49
N ALA A 270 1.73 9.96 -2.16
CA ALA A 270 0.51 9.53 -1.49
C ALA A 270 -0.68 10.50 -1.69
N LEU A 271 -0.44 11.76 -2.09
CA LEU A 271 -1.52 12.68 -2.45
C LEU A 271 -2.22 12.30 -3.76
N LEU A 272 -1.59 11.48 -4.61
CA LEU A 272 -2.22 10.97 -5.82
C LEU A 272 -3.49 10.18 -5.51
N GLU A 273 -3.53 9.52 -4.35
CA GLU A 273 -4.72 8.82 -3.84
C GLU A 273 -5.96 9.74 -3.76
N LEU A 274 -5.75 11.03 -3.46
CA LEU A 274 -6.83 12.00 -3.28
C LEU A 274 -7.42 12.49 -4.60
N LEU A 275 -6.81 12.16 -5.75
CA LEU A 275 -7.28 12.62 -7.06
C LEU A 275 -8.51 11.85 -7.56
N ASP A 276 -8.77 10.64 -7.04
CA ASP A 276 -9.94 9.78 -7.30
C ASP A 276 -10.53 9.92 -8.73
N PHE A 277 -9.73 9.64 -9.76
CA PHE A 277 -10.15 9.75 -11.15
C PHE A 277 -10.54 8.38 -11.75
N PRO A 278 -11.47 8.34 -12.73
CA PRO A 278 -11.85 7.11 -13.40
C PRO A 278 -10.67 6.47 -14.16
N PRO A 279 -10.53 5.12 -14.14
CA PRO A 279 -9.37 4.45 -14.68
C PRO A 279 -9.19 4.70 -16.17
N LEU A 280 -8.00 5.19 -16.53
CA LEU A 280 -7.56 5.30 -17.91
C LEU A 280 -7.50 3.89 -18.52
N PHE A 281 -8.09 3.75 -19.70
CA PHE A 281 -8.24 2.47 -20.38
C PHE A 281 -8.89 1.37 -19.52
N TRP A 282 -9.68 1.75 -18.50
CA TRP A 282 -10.31 0.83 -17.54
C TRP A 282 -9.35 0.01 -16.69
N VAL A 283 -8.07 0.40 -16.63
CA VAL A 283 -7.03 -0.37 -15.93
C VAL A 283 -6.20 0.50 -15.00
N LEU A 284 -5.90 1.75 -15.37
CA LEU A 284 -4.97 2.62 -14.64
C LEU A 284 -5.70 3.80 -13.99
N ASP A 285 -5.91 3.75 -12.68
CA ASP A 285 -6.52 4.81 -11.87
C ASP A 285 -5.48 5.60 -11.05
N ALA A 286 -5.97 6.48 -10.19
CA ALA A 286 -5.14 7.29 -9.30
C ALA A 286 -4.32 6.44 -8.33
N HIS A 287 -4.93 5.39 -7.78
CA HIS A 287 -4.30 4.46 -6.85
C HIS A 287 -3.16 3.70 -7.53
N ALA A 288 -3.39 3.11 -8.70
CA ALA A 288 -2.35 2.41 -9.46
C ALA A 288 -1.15 3.33 -9.81
N VAL A 289 -1.41 4.60 -10.16
CA VAL A 289 -0.33 5.58 -10.42
C VAL A 289 0.46 5.88 -9.15
N TRP A 290 -0.20 6.02 -8.00
CA TRP A 290 0.47 6.15 -6.71
C TRP A 290 1.39 4.95 -6.43
N HIS A 291 0.87 3.72 -6.54
CA HIS A 291 1.67 2.50 -6.35
C HIS A 291 2.86 2.48 -7.31
N LEU A 292 2.65 2.70 -8.60
CA LEU A 292 3.73 2.63 -9.59
C LEU A 292 4.82 3.68 -9.32
N SER A 293 4.41 4.89 -8.93
CA SER A 293 5.33 6.00 -8.65
C SER A 293 6.20 5.80 -7.41
N THR A 294 5.78 4.94 -6.48
CA THR A 294 6.52 4.66 -5.23
C THR A 294 7.60 3.59 -5.37
N VAL A 295 7.57 2.77 -6.44
CA VAL A 295 8.57 1.72 -6.71
C VAL A 295 10.02 2.26 -6.72
N PRO A 296 10.35 3.36 -7.43
CA PRO A 296 11.72 3.90 -7.43
C PRO A 296 12.15 4.43 -6.06
N VAL A 297 11.21 4.80 -5.21
CA VAL A 297 11.48 5.41 -3.90
C VAL A 297 12.09 4.40 -2.93
N HIS A 298 11.78 3.10 -3.07
CA HIS A 298 12.48 2.05 -2.34
C HIS A 298 13.99 2.09 -2.62
N PHE A 299 14.40 2.17 -3.89
CA PHE A 299 15.82 2.24 -4.22
C PHE A 299 16.47 3.49 -3.62
N LEU A 300 15.78 4.63 -3.64
CA LEU A 300 16.27 5.86 -3.01
C LEU A 300 16.40 5.70 -1.49
N PHE A 301 15.43 5.10 -0.80
CA PHE A 301 15.47 4.91 0.65
C PHE A 301 16.71 4.14 1.12
N TYR A 302 17.06 3.06 0.43
CA TYR A 302 18.17 2.17 0.83
C TYR A 302 19.53 2.49 0.16
N ARG A 303 19.57 3.32 -0.90
CA ARG A 303 20.83 3.68 -1.59
C ARG A 303 21.78 4.53 -0.74
N TYR A 304 21.30 5.11 0.36
CA TYR A 304 22.08 6.13 1.07
C TYR A 304 22.59 5.68 2.43
N PRO A 305 23.63 6.33 2.96
CA PRO A 305 24.09 6.16 4.35
C PRO A 305 23.02 6.52 5.40
N MET A 306 21.78 6.82 5.00
CA MET A 306 20.63 6.95 5.89
C MET A 306 20.52 5.78 6.89
N LEU A 307 21.03 4.60 6.54
CA LEU A 307 20.96 3.40 7.36
C LEU A 307 22.18 3.15 8.26
N SER A 308 23.19 4.03 8.20
CA SER A 308 24.47 3.88 8.89
C SER A 308 24.82 5.16 9.66
N ASN A 309 25.06 5.04 10.97
CA ASN A 309 25.65 6.13 11.76
C ASN A 309 27.18 6.22 11.61
N HIS A 310 27.76 5.50 10.65
CA HIS A 310 29.21 5.45 10.49
C HIS A 310 29.67 6.49 9.46
N PRO A 311 30.47 7.51 9.87
CA PRO A 311 31.01 8.52 8.95
C PRO A 311 31.95 7.94 7.87
N ASN A 312 32.33 6.66 7.99
CA ASN A 312 33.17 5.91 7.05
C ASN A 312 32.49 4.66 6.45
N SER A 313 31.15 4.57 6.47
CA SER A 313 30.47 3.54 5.67
C SER A 313 30.66 3.87 4.18
N GLY A 314 31.70 3.27 3.60
CA GLY A 314 32.22 3.57 2.28
C GLY A 314 31.18 3.33 1.19
N TRP A 315 30.40 4.35 0.88
CA TRP A 315 29.98 4.62 -0.49
C TRP A 315 31.14 5.32 -1.25
N LYS A 316 32.36 4.77 -1.13
CA LYS A 316 33.42 5.05 -2.11
C LYS A 316 33.13 4.16 -3.30
N SER A 317 32.41 4.70 -4.28
CA SER A 317 32.54 4.34 -5.69
C SER A 317 32.86 2.87 -6.00
N GLN A 318 32.09 1.90 -5.50
CA GLN A 318 32.03 0.57 -6.13
C GLN A 318 31.14 0.68 -7.37
N GLY A 319 31.61 1.48 -8.33
CA GLY A 319 31.13 1.58 -9.70
C GLY A 319 31.60 0.40 -10.56
N ARG A 320 31.76 -0.78 -9.96
CA ARG A 320 31.92 -2.03 -10.69
C ARG A 320 31.35 -3.12 -9.80
N VAL A 321 30.13 -3.50 -10.11
CA VAL A 321 29.65 -4.83 -9.76
C VAL A 321 30.66 -5.78 -10.40
N SER A 322 31.46 -6.50 -9.60
CA SER A 322 32.34 -7.51 -10.20
C SER A 322 31.43 -8.52 -10.89
N GLN A 323 31.78 -8.92 -12.12
CA GLN A 323 31.05 -9.97 -12.83
C GLN A 323 30.93 -11.23 -11.96
N ASP A 324 31.86 -11.46 -11.03
CA ASP A 324 31.81 -12.53 -10.03
C ASP A 324 30.62 -12.44 -9.07
N THR A 325 30.15 -11.24 -8.71
CA THR A 325 29.00 -11.08 -7.81
C THR A 325 27.70 -11.42 -8.53
N ILE A 326 27.55 -10.96 -9.78
CA ILE A 326 26.40 -11.33 -10.62
C ILE A 326 26.45 -12.83 -10.95
N SER A 327 27.62 -13.37 -11.26
CA SER A 327 27.80 -14.80 -11.55
C SER A 327 27.43 -15.66 -10.34
N ARG A 328 27.82 -15.28 -9.11
CA ARG A 328 27.43 -16.01 -7.89
C ARG A 328 25.93 -15.96 -7.62
N TYR A 329 25.26 -14.85 -7.92
CA TYR A 329 23.81 -14.73 -7.79
C TYR A 329 23.05 -15.52 -8.87
N ILE A 330 23.54 -15.54 -10.12
CA ILE A 330 22.98 -16.38 -11.20
C ILE A 330 23.17 -17.86 -10.88
N THR A 331 24.32 -18.27 -10.34
CA THR A 331 24.53 -19.65 -9.88
C THR A 331 23.60 -19.99 -8.73
N TYR A 332 23.40 -19.10 -7.76
CA TYR A 332 22.47 -19.34 -6.65
C TYR A 332 21.01 -19.51 -7.13
N ILE A 333 20.56 -18.67 -8.07
CA ILE A 333 19.21 -18.77 -8.64
C ILE A 333 19.06 -20.06 -9.46
N ASN A 334 20.07 -20.44 -10.26
CA ASN A 334 20.02 -21.68 -11.04
C ASN A 334 20.04 -22.94 -10.16
N THR A 335 20.73 -22.93 -9.01
CA THR A 335 20.69 -24.07 -8.07
C THR A 335 19.30 -24.27 -7.46
N TYR A 336 18.51 -23.20 -7.25
CA TYR A 336 17.14 -23.32 -6.76
C TYR A 336 16.12 -23.67 -7.84
N ILE A 337 16.37 -23.29 -9.10
CA ILE A 337 15.51 -23.65 -10.25
C ILE A 337 15.73 -25.10 -10.71
N THR A 338 16.90 -25.69 -10.46
CA THR A 338 17.19 -27.09 -10.87
C THR A 338 16.75 -28.13 -9.83
N ILE A 339 16.26 -27.69 -8.65
CA ILE A 339 15.79 -28.56 -7.55
C ILE A 339 14.25 -28.47 -7.39
N MET A 340 13.57 -27.70 -8.24
CA MET A 340 12.13 -27.86 -8.53
C MET A 340 11.97 -28.50 -9.90
#